data_AF-A0AAE6VQI1-F1
#
_entry.id   AF-A0AAE6VQI1-F1
#
_cell.length_a   1.000
_cell.length_b   1.000
_cell.length_c   1.000
_cell.angle_alpha   90.00
_cell.angle_beta   90.00
_cell.angle_gamma   90.00
#
_symmetry.space_group_name_H-M   'P 1'
#
loop_
_entity.id
_entity.type
_entity.pdbx_description
1 polymer ?
#
loop_
_entity_poly.entity_id
_entity_poly.type
_entity_poly.pdbx_seq_one_letter_code
_entity_poly.pdbx_strand_id
1 'polypeptide(L)'
;MSIKDSLYEALKALRPKVAKDAVAQERFSTEANQFMRVVLHNPASTRTRTGQLVDMFSTVFTSGLSWAPTARHVSLLTGEDGTLQLYVHYQGQIRLAGTKGVIERVTADLLYESDDFTFFGADKVPELRRKLLKGGLGEAIGGYTVSHLKTGGVHVELFDAESLQKAENAGMSFGSGDFWTGPHRREMQRKSLINATASRWLELSYTLPCLN
;
A
#
# COMPACT_ATOMS: atom_id res chain seq x y z
N MET A 1 33.75 8.71 -7.32
CA MET A 1 33.10 8.20 -6.10
C MET A 1 32.00 7.23 -6.53
N SER A 2 31.95 6.02 -5.98
CA SER A 2 30.88 5.06 -6.33
C SER A 2 29.52 5.60 -5.90
N ILE A 3 28.43 5.19 -6.56
CA ILE A 3 27.07 5.52 -6.13
C ILE A 3 26.82 5.09 -4.68
N LYS A 4 27.40 3.96 -4.27
CA LYS A 4 27.35 3.45 -2.91
C LYS A 4 27.93 4.45 -1.91
N ASP A 5 29.14 4.95 -2.18
CA ASP A 5 29.85 5.86 -1.27
C ASP A 5 29.16 7.23 -1.23
N SER A 6 28.75 7.73 -2.40
CA SER A 6 27.99 8.98 -2.55
C SER A 6 26.70 8.94 -1.73
N LEU A 7 25.92 7.86 -1.87
CA LEU A 7 24.65 7.70 -1.17
C LEU A 7 24.85 7.51 0.34
N TYR A 8 25.86 6.74 0.75
CA TYR A 8 26.18 6.54 2.15
C TYR A 8 26.50 7.86 2.86
N GLU A 9 27.39 8.69 2.29
CA GLU A 9 27.72 9.99 2.87
C GLU A 9 26.52 10.95 2.88
N ALA A 10 25.69 10.91 1.83
CA ALA A 10 24.48 11.72 1.79
C ALA A 10 23.46 11.32 2.87
N LEU A 11 23.25 10.01 3.09
CA LEU A 11 22.38 9.51 4.16
C LEU A 11 22.94 9.84 5.55
N LYS A 12 24.26 9.74 5.74
CA LYS A 12 24.92 10.15 6.99
C LYS A 12 24.70 11.64 7.29
N ALA A 13 24.78 12.50 6.27
CA ALA A 13 24.49 13.93 6.38
C ALA A 13 23.00 14.23 6.60
N LEU A 14 22.09 13.36 6.11
CA LEU A 14 20.65 13.47 6.33
C LEU A 14 20.24 13.10 7.76
N ARG A 15 20.88 12.09 8.37
CA ARG A 15 20.52 11.53 9.68
C ARG A 15 20.20 12.58 10.76
N PRO A 16 21.08 13.53 11.09
CA PRO A 16 20.80 14.51 12.15
C PRO A 16 19.63 15.46 11.82
N LYS A 17 19.24 15.58 10.54
CA LYS A 17 18.15 16.47 10.11
C LYS A 17 16.77 15.85 10.33
N VAL A 18 16.65 14.53 10.18
CA VAL A 18 15.36 13.82 10.21
C VAL A 18 15.17 12.92 11.43
N ALA A 19 16.26 12.54 12.12
CA ALA A 19 16.23 11.66 13.28
C ALA A 19 16.81 12.38 14.52
N LYS A 20 15.93 13.03 15.30
CA LYS A 20 16.32 13.93 16.40
C LYS A 20 16.60 13.19 17.72
N ASP A 21 15.83 12.16 18.04
CA ASP A 21 15.98 11.37 19.25
C ASP A 21 16.67 10.02 18.99
N ALA A 22 17.06 9.32 20.07
CA ALA A 22 17.80 8.06 19.99
C ALA A 22 17.01 6.95 19.25
N VAL A 23 15.69 6.88 19.45
CA VAL A 23 14.82 5.88 18.80
C VAL A 23 14.75 6.13 17.30
N ALA A 24 14.56 7.39 16.89
CA ALA A 24 14.57 7.80 15.50
C ALA A 24 15.94 7.55 14.86
N GLN A 25 17.04 7.77 15.60
CA GLN A 25 18.39 7.53 15.11
C GLN A 25 18.70 6.06 14.89
N GLU A 26 18.20 5.17 15.75
CA GLU A 26 18.31 3.71 15.59
C GLU A 26 17.47 3.23 14.41
N ARG A 27 16.20 3.68 14.33
CA ARG A 27 15.33 3.40 13.18
C ARG A 27 15.97 3.86 11.88
N PHE A 28 16.53 5.07 11.84
CA PHE A 28 17.20 5.61 10.66
C PHE A 28 18.30 4.67 10.16
N SER A 29 19.17 4.20 11.07
CA SER A 29 20.26 3.29 10.71
C SER A 29 19.75 1.97 10.15
N THR A 30 18.70 1.40 10.75
CA THR A 30 18.08 0.17 10.26
C THR A 30 17.47 0.37 8.87
N GLU A 31 16.68 1.44 8.69
CA GLU A 31 16.02 1.77 7.44
C GLU A 31 17.01 2.11 6.32
N ALA A 32 18.08 2.85 6.63
CA ALA A 32 19.13 3.20 5.66
C ALA A 32 19.83 1.95 5.12
N ASN A 33 20.10 0.96 5.99
CA ASN A 33 20.69 -0.30 5.57
C ASN A 33 19.76 -1.09 4.63
N GLN A 34 18.45 -1.12 4.92
CA GLN A 34 17.47 -1.78 4.05
C GLN A 34 17.35 -1.06 2.70
N PHE A 35 17.26 0.28 2.72
CA PHE A 35 17.19 1.10 1.52
C PHE A 35 18.43 0.91 0.64
N MET A 36 19.64 0.95 1.21
CA MET A 36 20.89 0.72 0.48
C MET A 36 20.89 -0.64 -0.23
N ARG A 37 20.40 -1.70 0.41
CA ARG A 37 20.28 -3.01 -0.23
C ARG A 37 19.36 -2.95 -1.45
N VAL A 38 18.16 -2.40 -1.29
CA VAL A 38 17.17 -2.32 -2.39
C VAL A 38 17.70 -1.49 -3.56
N VAL A 39 18.36 -0.36 -3.29
CA VAL A 39 18.94 0.50 -4.34
C VAL A 39 20.08 -0.21 -5.07
N LEU A 40 21.04 -0.78 -4.34
CA LEU A 40 22.25 -1.36 -4.95
C LEU A 40 21.97 -2.64 -5.74
N HIS A 41 20.89 -3.35 -5.44
CA HIS A 41 20.44 -4.50 -6.23
C HIS A 41 19.63 -4.12 -7.48
N ASN A 42 19.25 -2.85 -7.65
CA ASN A 42 18.49 -2.40 -8.82
C ASN A 42 19.41 -1.70 -9.85
N PRO A 43 19.52 -2.21 -11.10
CA PRO A 43 20.36 -1.62 -12.14
C PRO A 43 20.05 -0.15 -12.46
N ALA A 44 18.79 0.28 -12.30
CA ALA A 44 18.36 1.67 -12.53
C ALA A 44 18.94 2.66 -11.51
N SER A 45 19.56 2.17 -10.42
CA SER A 45 20.27 3.02 -9.45
C SER A 45 21.36 3.86 -10.11
N THR A 46 22.10 3.30 -11.06
CA THR A 46 23.19 4.01 -11.78
C THR A 46 22.72 5.23 -12.57
N ARG A 47 21.44 5.25 -12.95
CA ARG A 47 20.78 6.34 -13.68
C ARG A 47 20.07 7.33 -12.77
N THR A 48 19.92 6.98 -11.49
CA THR A 48 19.18 7.80 -10.52
C THR A 48 20.13 8.70 -9.76
N ARG A 49 19.85 10.01 -9.74
CA ARG A 49 20.68 10.99 -9.04
C ARG A 49 20.69 10.72 -7.53
N THR A 50 21.84 10.91 -6.87
CA THR A 50 21.96 10.72 -5.41
C THR A 50 20.93 11.55 -4.64
N GLY A 51 20.69 12.81 -5.04
CA GLY A 51 19.66 13.65 -4.41
C GLY A 51 18.26 13.01 -4.46
N GLN A 52 17.86 12.46 -5.61
CA GLN A 52 16.58 11.78 -5.78
C GLN A 52 16.46 10.54 -4.89
N LEU A 53 17.54 9.77 -4.72
CA LEU A 53 17.56 8.62 -3.80
C LEU A 53 17.42 9.05 -2.34
N VAL A 54 18.07 10.15 -1.96
CA VAL A 54 17.96 10.75 -0.62
C VAL A 54 16.55 11.25 -0.37
N ASP A 55 15.91 11.88 -1.36
CA ASP A 55 14.53 12.36 -1.27
C ASP A 55 13.54 11.20 -1.10
N MET A 56 13.71 10.11 -1.84
CA MET A 56 12.91 8.88 -1.66
C MET A 56 13.06 8.33 -0.26
N PHE A 57 14.30 8.15 0.20
CA PHE A 57 14.59 7.66 1.55
C PHE A 57 13.92 8.53 2.62
N SER A 58 14.14 9.85 2.52
CA SER A 58 13.59 10.85 3.44
C SER A 58 12.07 10.76 3.48
N THR A 59 11.41 10.73 2.31
CA THR A 59 9.95 10.65 2.18
C THR A 59 9.39 9.41 2.89
N VAL A 60 9.97 8.23 2.66
CA VAL A 60 9.51 6.98 3.30
C VAL A 60 9.75 7.03 4.81
N PHE A 61 10.92 7.50 5.24
CA PHE A 61 11.30 7.55 6.64
C PHE A 61 10.39 8.50 7.44
N THR A 62 10.20 9.74 6.96
CA THR A 62 9.39 10.77 7.64
C THR A 62 7.90 10.45 7.63
N SER A 63 7.42 9.74 6.61
CA SER A 63 6.03 9.27 6.54
C SER A 63 5.73 8.09 7.47
N GLY A 64 6.71 7.61 8.25
CA GLY A 64 6.52 6.47 9.16
C GLY A 64 6.45 5.11 8.45
N LEU A 65 6.81 5.06 7.16
CA LEU A 65 6.90 3.83 6.38
C LEU A 65 8.27 3.15 6.59
N SER A 66 8.43 1.96 5.99
CA SER A 66 9.62 1.13 6.17
C SER A 66 10.08 0.55 4.84
N TRP A 67 11.38 0.56 4.64
CA TRP A 67 12.11 -0.10 3.56
C TRP A 67 12.33 -1.59 3.83
N ALA A 68 12.00 -2.08 5.03
CA ALA A 68 12.11 -3.49 5.35
C ALA A 68 11.18 -4.34 4.44
N PRO A 69 11.69 -5.37 3.74
CA PRO A 69 10.86 -6.20 2.86
C PRO A 69 9.67 -6.88 3.58
N THR A 70 9.83 -7.19 4.87
CA THR A 70 8.78 -7.80 5.70
C THR A 70 7.62 -6.85 6.00
N ALA A 71 7.88 -5.53 6.04
CA ALA A 71 6.83 -4.53 6.24
C ALA A 71 5.95 -4.37 5.01
N ARG A 72 6.48 -4.66 3.81
CA ARG A 72 5.77 -4.56 2.52
C ARG A 72 5.15 -3.18 2.29
N HIS A 73 5.76 -2.12 2.82
CA HIS A 73 5.22 -0.77 2.67
C HIS A 73 5.57 -0.16 1.31
N VAL A 74 6.82 -0.35 0.85
CA VAL A 74 7.33 0.29 -0.36
C VAL A 74 8.23 -0.64 -1.18
N SER A 75 8.34 -0.36 -2.47
CA SER A 75 9.35 -0.91 -3.39
C SER A 75 9.92 0.19 -4.28
N LEU A 76 11.02 -0.11 -4.95
CA LEU A 76 11.54 0.72 -6.05
C LEU A 76 11.24 0.04 -7.38
N LEU A 77 10.59 0.78 -8.28
CA LEU A 77 10.33 0.37 -9.65
C LEU A 77 11.21 1.20 -10.59
N THR A 78 11.49 0.67 -11.77
CA THR A 78 12.14 1.44 -12.84
C THR A 78 11.07 2.22 -13.59
N GLY A 79 11.16 3.56 -13.56
CA GLY A 79 10.28 4.44 -14.31
C GLY A 79 10.56 4.39 -15.81
N GLU A 80 9.68 5.04 -16.59
CA GLU A 80 9.81 5.14 -18.05
C GLU A 80 11.11 5.84 -18.48
N ASP A 81 11.59 6.79 -17.69
CA ASP A 81 12.87 7.49 -17.89
C ASP A 81 14.09 6.64 -17.50
N GLY A 82 13.88 5.41 -17.06
CA GLY A 82 14.92 4.48 -16.63
C GLY A 82 15.52 4.81 -15.26
N THR A 83 14.94 5.75 -14.51
CA THR A 83 15.34 6.06 -13.12
C THR A 83 14.50 5.26 -12.13
N LEU A 84 14.94 5.18 -10.87
CA LEU A 84 14.17 4.57 -9.81
C LEU A 84 12.99 5.47 -9.43
N GLN A 85 11.85 4.84 -9.14
CA GLN A 85 10.65 5.49 -8.64
C GLN A 85 10.13 4.74 -7.41
N LEU A 86 9.65 5.51 -6.43
CA LEU A 86 9.04 4.98 -5.23
C LEU A 86 7.63 4.46 -5.54
N TYR A 87 7.37 3.21 -5.19
CA TYR A 87 6.03 2.62 -5.23
C TYR A 87 5.57 2.30 -3.81
N VAL A 88 4.40 2.81 -3.40
CA VAL A 88 3.80 2.54 -2.09
C VAL A 88 2.73 1.47 -2.24
N HIS A 89 2.95 0.32 -1.60
CA HIS A 89 2.00 -0.80 -1.61
C HIS A 89 0.78 -0.51 -0.73
N TYR A 90 -0.28 -1.30 -0.88
CA TYR A 90 -1.49 -1.18 -0.08
C TYR A 90 -1.24 -1.24 1.44
N GLN A 91 -0.28 -2.04 1.91
CA GLN A 91 0.12 -2.05 3.34
C GLN A 91 0.74 -0.72 3.78
N GLY A 92 1.52 -0.10 2.90
CA GLY A 92 2.03 1.25 3.11
C GLY A 92 0.89 2.28 3.15
N GLN A 93 -0.07 2.19 2.25
CA GLN A 93 -1.26 3.07 2.25
C GLN A 93 -2.06 2.94 3.54
N ILE A 94 -2.32 1.71 4.01
CA ILE A 94 -2.98 1.45 5.30
C ILE A 94 -2.19 2.09 6.45
N ARG A 95 -0.86 1.90 6.46
CA ARG A 95 0.01 2.46 7.51
C ARG A 95 -0.02 3.99 7.50
N LEU A 96 -0.01 4.63 6.32
CA LEU A 96 -0.12 6.09 6.18
C LEU A 96 -1.45 6.59 6.74
N ALA A 97 -2.55 5.99 6.31
CA ALA A 97 -3.89 6.36 6.78
C ALA A 97 -4.04 6.16 8.29
N GLY A 98 -3.49 5.08 8.85
CA GLY A 98 -3.51 4.84 10.29
C GLY A 98 -2.62 5.77 11.10
N THR A 99 -1.46 6.17 10.55
CA THR A 99 -0.56 7.13 11.20
C THR A 99 -1.17 8.54 11.20
N LYS A 100 -1.90 8.90 10.14
CA LYS A 100 -2.67 10.16 10.06
C LYS A 100 -3.95 10.16 10.90
N GLY A 101 -4.27 9.07 11.58
CA GLY A 101 -5.45 8.96 12.42
C GLY A 101 -6.77 8.81 11.66
N VAL A 102 -6.74 8.40 10.39
CA VAL A 102 -7.96 8.21 9.58
C VAL A 102 -8.62 6.88 9.93
N ILE A 103 -7.87 5.78 9.79
CA ILE A 103 -8.38 4.42 9.96
C ILE A 103 -7.61 3.67 11.05
N GLU A 104 -8.26 2.74 11.72
CA GLU A 104 -7.63 1.75 12.60
C GLU A 104 -7.23 0.51 11.82
N ARG A 105 -8.16 0.05 10.96
CA ARG A 105 -8.00 -1.14 10.12
C ARG A 105 -8.95 -1.08 8.94
N VAL A 106 -8.63 -1.87 7.91
CA VAL A 106 -9.52 -2.11 6.77
C VAL A 106 -9.65 -3.60 6.54
N THR A 107 -10.84 -4.03 6.13
CA THR A 107 -11.09 -5.37 5.60
C THR A 107 -11.69 -5.28 4.21
N ALA A 108 -11.49 -6.30 3.39
CA ALA A 108 -12.14 -6.44 2.10
C ALA A 108 -12.68 -7.85 1.93
N ASP A 109 -13.86 -7.98 1.33
CA ASP A 109 -14.35 -9.27 0.87
C ASP A 109 -14.97 -9.17 -0.52
N LEU A 110 -14.96 -10.31 -1.20
CA LEU A 110 -15.58 -10.47 -2.52
C LEU A 110 -17.04 -10.86 -2.33
N LEU A 111 -17.87 -10.53 -3.31
CA LEU A 111 -19.28 -10.92 -3.38
C LEU A 111 -19.46 -11.92 -4.50
N TYR A 112 -20.31 -12.91 -4.27
CA TYR A 112 -20.61 -14.00 -5.21
C TYR A 112 -22.12 -14.07 -5.46
N GLU A 113 -22.55 -14.64 -6.57
CA GLU A 113 -23.98 -14.74 -6.92
C GLU A 113 -24.82 -15.46 -5.86
N SER A 114 -24.22 -16.40 -5.12
CA SER A 114 -24.91 -17.17 -4.08
C SER A 114 -25.05 -16.42 -2.74
N ASP A 115 -24.45 -15.24 -2.60
CA ASP A 115 -24.47 -14.48 -1.36
C ASP A 115 -25.80 -13.73 -1.20
N ASP A 116 -26.29 -13.70 0.04
CA ASP A 116 -27.32 -12.75 0.46
C ASP A 116 -26.62 -11.56 1.10
N PHE A 117 -26.53 -10.46 0.34
CA PHE A 117 -25.77 -9.27 0.69
C PHE A 117 -26.67 -8.03 0.68
N THR A 118 -26.60 -7.25 1.77
CA THR A 118 -27.30 -5.97 1.88
C THR A 118 -26.31 -4.86 2.22
N PHE A 119 -26.25 -3.84 1.35
CA PHE A 119 -25.51 -2.62 1.58
C PHE A 119 -26.41 -1.55 2.21
N PHE A 120 -25.95 -0.94 3.30
CA PHE A 120 -26.73 0.05 4.05
C PHE A 120 -26.26 1.50 3.86
N GLY A 121 -25.29 1.73 2.97
CA GLY A 121 -24.60 3.02 2.85
C GLY A 121 -23.17 2.96 3.41
N ALA A 122 -22.42 4.04 3.19
CA ALA A 122 -21.00 4.07 3.47
C ALA A 122 -20.66 4.10 4.96
N ASP A 123 -21.59 4.49 5.83
CA ASP A 123 -21.38 4.70 7.26
C ASP A 123 -21.78 3.50 8.13
N LYS A 124 -22.25 2.41 7.51
CA LYS A 124 -22.74 1.22 8.21
C LYS A 124 -22.19 -0.06 7.61
N VAL A 125 -21.78 -0.99 8.48
CA VAL A 125 -21.25 -2.31 8.09
C VAL A 125 -22.34 -3.07 7.32
N PRO A 126 -22.05 -3.59 6.12
CA PRO A 126 -23.03 -4.35 5.35
C PRO A 126 -23.32 -5.72 6.00
N GLU A 127 -24.49 -6.28 5.68
CA GLU A 127 -24.83 -7.65 6.08
C GLU A 127 -24.48 -8.61 4.94
N LEU A 128 -23.75 -9.67 5.26
CA LEU A 128 -23.38 -10.73 4.33
C LEU A 128 -23.71 -12.10 4.94
N ARG A 129 -24.53 -12.88 4.25
CA ARG A 129 -24.81 -14.28 4.58
C ARG A 129 -24.34 -15.15 3.43
N ARG A 130 -23.34 -15.98 3.70
CA ARG A 130 -22.71 -16.87 2.73
C ARG A 130 -22.80 -18.32 3.19
N LYS A 131 -23.22 -19.19 2.28
CA LYS A 131 -23.15 -20.65 2.47
C LYS A 131 -21.86 -21.17 1.86
N LEU A 132 -21.14 -22.01 2.60
CA LEU A 132 -19.97 -22.71 2.05
C LEU A 132 -20.46 -23.83 1.13
N LEU A 133 -20.06 -23.79 -0.14
CA LEU A 133 -20.42 -24.78 -1.14
C LEU A 133 -19.22 -25.69 -1.45
N LYS A 134 -19.44 -27.01 -1.58
CA LYS A 134 -18.37 -27.97 -1.94
C LYS A 134 -17.72 -27.65 -3.29
N GLY A 135 -18.47 -27.08 -4.23
CA GLY A 135 -17.97 -26.66 -5.55
C GLY A 135 -17.22 -25.32 -5.54
N GLY A 136 -17.07 -24.66 -4.39
CA GLY A 136 -16.58 -23.30 -4.29
C GLY A 136 -17.66 -22.25 -4.52
N LEU A 137 -17.27 -20.98 -4.45
CA LEU A 137 -18.17 -19.83 -4.50
C LEU A 137 -18.43 -19.29 -5.92
N GLY A 138 -17.82 -19.88 -6.94
CA GLY A 138 -17.86 -19.36 -8.31
C GLY A 138 -16.97 -18.12 -8.51
N GLU A 139 -17.34 -17.32 -9.52
CA GLU A 139 -16.70 -16.04 -9.85
C GLU A 139 -17.23 -14.92 -8.96
N ALA A 140 -16.34 -13.99 -8.60
CA ALA A 140 -16.74 -12.82 -7.84
C ALA A 140 -17.50 -11.85 -8.75
N ILE A 141 -18.67 -11.39 -8.30
CA ILE A 141 -19.51 -10.41 -9.00
C ILE A 141 -19.31 -8.97 -8.50
N GLY A 142 -18.37 -8.80 -7.56
CA GLY A 142 -18.07 -7.52 -6.94
C GLY A 142 -17.35 -7.74 -5.62
N GLY A 143 -17.32 -6.70 -4.80
CA GLY A 143 -16.73 -6.76 -3.47
C GLY A 143 -16.96 -5.48 -2.70
N TYR A 144 -16.54 -5.47 -1.45
CA TYR A 144 -16.64 -4.29 -0.60
C TYR A 144 -15.43 -4.17 0.31
N THR A 145 -15.16 -2.96 0.75
CA THR A 145 -14.22 -2.70 1.84
C THR A 145 -14.93 -2.13 3.04
N VAL A 146 -14.41 -2.39 4.24
CA VAL A 146 -14.87 -1.77 5.49
C VAL A 146 -13.65 -1.18 6.18
N SER A 147 -13.55 0.14 6.15
CA SER A 147 -12.55 0.91 6.86
C SER A 147 -13.11 1.30 8.22
N HIS A 148 -12.52 0.80 9.30
CA HIS A 148 -12.88 1.22 10.65
C HIS A 148 -12.15 2.53 10.96
N LEU A 149 -12.89 3.59 11.23
CA LEU A 149 -12.34 4.93 11.44
C LEU A 149 -11.84 5.09 12.88
N LYS A 150 -10.74 5.83 13.10
CA LYS A 150 -10.24 6.09 14.46
C LYS A 150 -11.19 6.95 15.30
N THR A 151 -12.02 7.77 14.63
CA THR A 151 -13.06 8.57 15.26
C THR A 151 -14.27 7.75 15.70
N GLY A 152 -14.28 6.44 15.42
CA GLY A 152 -15.45 5.58 15.52
C GLY A 152 -16.26 5.56 14.22
N GLY A 153 -17.11 4.54 14.10
CA GLY A 153 -17.87 4.28 12.87
C GLY A 153 -17.06 3.54 11.80
N VAL A 154 -17.62 3.47 10.60
CA VAL A 154 -16.99 2.83 9.44
C VAL A 154 -17.15 3.68 8.19
N HIS A 155 -16.27 3.44 7.23
CA HIS A 155 -16.43 3.86 5.85
C HIS A 155 -16.39 2.63 4.94
N VAL A 156 -17.46 2.40 4.20
CA VAL A 156 -17.69 1.22 3.36
C VAL A 156 -17.78 1.66 1.91
N GLU A 157 -16.93 1.08 1.07
CA GLU A 157 -16.99 1.25 -0.39
C GLU A 157 -17.45 -0.05 -1.02
N LEU A 158 -18.36 0.04 -1.99
CA LEU A 158 -18.87 -1.08 -2.77
C LEU A 158 -18.28 -1.02 -4.18
N PHE A 159 -17.90 -2.18 -4.70
CA PHE A 159 -17.27 -2.35 -6.00
C PHE A 159 -18.05 -3.38 -6.82
N ASP A 160 -18.32 -3.04 -8.07
CA ASP A 160 -18.97 -3.92 -9.03
C ASP A 160 -17.98 -4.87 -9.73
N ALA A 161 -18.52 -5.80 -10.51
CA ALA A 161 -17.73 -6.72 -11.32
C ALA A 161 -16.81 -5.98 -12.32
N GLU A 162 -17.24 -4.84 -12.85
CA GLU A 162 -16.42 -4.05 -13.78
C GLU A 162 -15.16 -3.51 -13.10
N SER A 163 -15.27 -3.04 -11.86
CA SER A 163 -14.15 -2.58 -11.04
C SER A 163 -13.13 -3.70 -10.80
N LEU A 164 -13.61 -4.92 -10.52
CA LEU A 164 -12.74 -6.09 -10.41
C LEU A 164 -12.03 -6.37 -11.73
N GLN A 165 -12.76 -6.41 -12.85
CA GLN A 165 -12.18 -6.69 -14.17
C GLN A 165 -11.12 -5.65 -14.58
N LYS A 166 -11.36 -4.36 -14.29
CA LYS A 166 -10.38 -3.30 -14.53
C LYS A 166 -9.09 -3.53 -13.73
N ALA A 167 -9.22 -3.91 -12.47
CA ALA A 167 -8.06 -4.21 -11.63
C ALA A 167 -7.27 -5.44 -12.12
N GLU A 168 -7.98 -6.48 -12.57
CA GLU A 168 -7.36 -7.67 -13.17
C GLU A 168 -6.61 -7.33 -14.44
N ASN A 169 -7.25 -6.59 -15.35
CA ASN A 169 -6.64 -6.20 -16.63
C ASN A 169 -5.37 -5.38 -16.40
N ALA A 170 -5.43 -4.39 -15.50
CA ALA A 170 -4.25 -3.62 -15.12
C ALA A 170 -3.14 -4.55 -14.58
N GLY A 171 -3.46 -5.43 -13.64
CA GLY A 171 -2.50 -6.35 -13.04
C GLY A 171 -1.87 -7.33 -14.03
N MET A 172 -2.64 -7.82 -15.00
CA MET A 172 -2.13 -8.67 -16.09
C MET A 172 -1.17 -7.90 -17.00
N SER A 173 -1.46 -6.63 -17.33
CA SER A 173 -0.61 -5.79 -18.16
C SER A 173 0.75 -5.47 -17.52
N PHE A 174 0.85 -5.46 -16.19
CA PHE A 174 2.11 -5.21 -15.46
C PHE A 174 2.93 -6.48 -15.18
N GLY A 175 2.74 -7.55 -15.97
CA GLY A 175 3.57 -8.75 -15.90
C GLY A 175 3.28 -9.68 -14.71
N SER A 176 2.13 -9.51 -14.05
CA SER A 176 1.70 -10.38 -12.94
C SER A 176 0.70 -11.46 -13.38
N GLY A 177 0.66 -11.81 -14.67
CA GLY A 177 -0.37 -12.66 -15.29
C GLY A 177 -0.67 -13.95 -14.53
N ASP A 178 0.37 -14.68 -14.10
CA ASP A 178 0.23 -15.96 -13.40
C ASP A 178 -0.48 -15.85 -12.03
N PHE A 179 -0.37 -14.70 -11.36
CA PHE A 179 -1.08 -14.45 -10.10
C PHE A 179 -2.57 -14.17 -10.33
N TRP A 180 -2.92 -13.64 -11.50
CA TRP A 180 -4.29 -13.30 -11.89
C TRP A 180 -5.02 -14.44 -12.58
N THR A 181 -4.30 -15.39 -13.20
CA THR A 181 -4.90 -16.59 -13.81
C THR A 181 -4.86 -17.82 -12.89
N GLY A 182 -4.06 -17.77 -11.82
CA GLY A 182 -3.83 -18.87 -10.91
C GLY A 182 -4.63 -18.83 -9.60
N PRO A 183 -4.23 -19.66 -8.61
CA PRO A 183 -4.96 -19.82 -7.34
C PRO A 183 -4.99 -18.57 -6.46
N HIS A 184 -4.17 -17.56 -6.78
CA HIS A 184 -4.06 -16.31 -6.02
C HIS A 184 -4.98 -15.19 -6.52
N ARG A 185 -5.73 -15.40 -7.62
CA ARG A 185 -6.59 -14.38 -8.23
C ARG A 185 -7.51 -13.68 -7.23
N ARG A 186 -8.17 -14.44 -6.36
CA ARG A 186 -9.08 -13.89 -5.34
C ARG A 186 -8.38 -13.01 -4.30
N GLU A 187 -7.15 -13.36 -3.94
CA GLU A 187 -6.35 -12.55 -3.02
C GLU A 187 -5.91 -11.25 -3.70
N MET A 188 -5.59 -11.31 -5.00
CA MET A 188 -5.27 -10.13 -5.79
C MET A 188 -6.49 -9.19 -5.95
N GLN A 189 -7.68 -9.74 -6.20
CA GLN A 189 -8.93 -8.97 -6.22
C GLN A 189 -9.15 -8.23 -4.89
N ARG A 190 -9.06 -8.92 -3.74
CA ARG A 190 -9.22 -8.29 -2.41
C ARG A 190 -8.21 -7.16 -2.17
N LYS A 191 -6.94 -7.37 -2.54
CA LYS A 191 -5.91 -6.33 -2.45
C LYS A 191 -6.24 -5.12 -3.32
N SER A 192 -6.75 -5.36 -4.52
CA SER A 192 -7.16 -4.27 -5.42
C SER A 192 -8.30 -3.44 -4.87
N LEU A 193 -9.28 -4.05 -4.17
CA LEU A 193 -10.34 -3.30 -3.50
C LEU A 193 -9.77 -2.36 -2.42
N ILE A 194 -8.83 -2.87 -1.61
CA ILE A 194 -8.14 -2.05 -0.59
C ILE A 194 -7.37 -0.91 -1.26
N ASN A 195 -6.63 -1.21 -2.33
CA ASN A 195 -5.84 -0.21 -3.05
C ASN A 195 -6.74 0.89 -3.66
N ALA A 196 -7.88 0.51 -4.23
CA ALA A 196 -8.86 1.45 -4.76
C ALA A 196 -9.49 2.32 -3.65
N THR A 197 -9.71 1.74 -2.46
CA THR A 197 -10.24 2.47 -1.30
C THR A 197 -9.24 3.49 -0.73
N ALA A 198 -7.93 3.33 -0.98
CA ALA A 198 -6.91 4.18 -0.36
C ALA A 198 -7.05 5.68 -0.68
N SER A 199 -7.59 6.04 -1.85
CA SER A 199 -7.89 7.44 -2.20
C SER A 199 -8.94 8.06 -1.28
N ARG A 200 -9.92 7.27 -0.82
CA ARG A 200 -10.96 7.72 0.13
C ARG A 200 -10.37 8.08 1.48
N TRP A 201 -9.33 7.38 1.94
CA TRP A 201 -8.66 7.74 3.19
C TRP A 201 -7.97 9.09 3.11
N LEU A 202 -7.48 9.47 1.93
CA LEU A 202 -6.92 10.80 1.71
C LEU A 202 -8.03 11.87 1.79
N GLU A 203 -9.15 11.64 1.12
CA GLU A 203 -10.33 12.54 1.18
C GLU A 203 -10.83 12.71 2.62
N LEU A 204 -10.99 11.60 3.35
CA LEU A 204 -11.39 11.58 4.75
C LEU A 204 -10.40 12.29 5.67
N SER A 205 -9.10 12.26 5.35
CA SER A 205 -8.08 12.96 6.14
C SER A 205 -8.22 14.49 6.12
N TYR A 206 -8.96 15.04 5.15
CA TYR A 206 -9.24 16.48 5.09
C TYR A 206 -10.52 16.87 5.83
N THR A 207 -11.42 15.92 6.07
CA THR A 207 -12.76 16.19 6.60
C THR A 207 -12.94 15.70 8.03
N LEU A 208 -12.24 14.64 8.44
CA LEU A 208 -12.27 14.15 9.81
C LEU A 208 -11.39 15.02 10.70
N PRO A 209 -11.85 15.40 11.91
CA PRO A 209 -10.96 15.99 12.91
C PRO A 209 -9.93 14.93 13.29
N CYS A 210 -8.71 15.06 12.78
CA CYS A 210 -7.61 14.19 13.15
C CYS A 210 -7.43 14.23 14.67
N LEU A 211 -7.47 13.07 15.32
CA LEU A 211 -7.08 12.95 16.72
C LEU A 211 -5.57 13.23 16.80
N ASN A 212 -5.21 14.43 17.27
CA ASN A 212 -3.84 14.84 17.57
C ASN A 212 -3.25 14.04 18.73
#